data_AF-A0A810Q1F2-F1
#
_entry.id   AF-A0A810Q1F2-F1
#
_cell.length_a   1.000
_cell.length_b   1.000
_cell.length_c   1.000
_cell.angle_alpha   90.00
_cell.angle_beta   90.00
_cell.angle_gamma   90.00
#
_symmetry.space_group_name_H-M   'P 1'
#
loop_
_entity.id
_entity.type
_entity.pdbx_description
1 polymer ?
#
loop_
_entity_poly.entity_id
_entity_poly.type
_entity_poly.pdbx_seq_one_letter_code
_entity_poly.pdbx_strand_id
1 'polypeptide(L)'
;MRKIWNKGHRIRASDKHLVYHFSIETLLFVFVAVLLLLNSKQLMRTDWEHFSLLENGLTLSPYNFITILIATGVCALVAFGYYRFCYDSFKKLLHRQKLARMILENKWYEADTVQDSGFFTDLQSRSREKIVWFPKIYYQMEKGLLHIRCEITLGKYQDQLLRLEDKLESGLYCELTDKTLHDGYIEYTLLYDMIANRITIDEVRAENGCLRLMKNLVWEYDALPHALIAGGTGGGKTYFLLTLIEALLHTNAVLYILDPKNADLADLGTVMGNVYHTKEEMIDCVNAFYEGMVQRSEEMKRHPNYKTGENYAYLGLPPCFLIFDEYVAFFEMLGTKESVSLLSQLKKIVMLGRQAGYFLIVALASVQTQSISRTVSEITSISVWDLGVSAN
;
A
#
# COMPACT_ATOMS: atom_id res chain seq x y z
N MET A 1 -16.27 21.73 11.94
CA MET A 1 -16.51 20.34 12.42
C MET A 1 -15.18 19.62 12.52
N ARG A 2 -14.67 19.34 13.74
CA ARG A 2 -13.50 18.47 13.91
C ARG A 2 -13.93 17.05 13.56
N LYS A 3 -13.61 16.57 12.34
CA LYS A 3 -13.64 15.13 12.05
C LYS A 3 -12.73 14.49 13.11
N ILE A 4 -13.32 13.75 14.06
CA ILE A 4 -12.56 12.89 14.96
C ILE A 4 -12.01 11.80 14.07
N TRP A 5 -10.85 12.07 13.48
CA TRP A 5 -10.20 11.12 12.61
C TRP A 5 -9.75 9.98 13.49
N ASN A 6 -10.27 8.79 13.23
CA ASN A 6 -9.88 7.61 14.00
C ASN A 6 -8.37 7.46 13.80
N LYS A 7 -7.58 7.69 14.86
CA LYS A 7 -6.12 7.81 14.73
C LYS A 7 -5.46 6.44 14.58
N GLY A 8 -6.20 5.34 14.65
CA GLY A 8 -5.64 3.99 14.67
C GLY A 8 -5.04 3.63 16.03
N HIS A 9 -4.27 2.55 16.07
CA HIS A 9 -3.65 2.06 17.30
C HIS A 9 -2.31 2.76 17.55
N ARG A 10 -2.20 3.45 18.69
CA ARG A 10 -0.94 4.08 19.11
C ARG A 10 0.10 3.03 19.47
N ILE A 11 1.28 3.12 18.86
CA ILE A 11 2.44 2.29 19.16
C ILE A 11 3.05 2.76 20.47
N ARG A 12 3.37 1.81 21.35
CA ARG A 12 3.97 2.07 22.67
C ARG A 12 5.29 1.32 22.82
N ALA A 13 6.16 1.79 23.71
CA ALA A 13 7.40 1.08 24.04
C ALA A 13 7.15 -0.35 24.57
N SER A 14 6.00 -0.59 25.23
CA SER A 14 5.56 -1.92 25.67
C SER A 14 5.30 -2.90 24.53
N ASP A 15 5.08 -2.41 23.31
CA ASP A 15 4.70 -3.25 22.17
C ASP A 15 5.89 -4.10 21.63
N LYS A 16 7.10 -3.97 22.19
CA LYS A 16 8.30 -4.76 21.84
C LYS A 16 8.08 -6.28 21.88
N HIS A 17 7.26 -6.73 22.82
CA HIS A 17 6.92 -8.14 23.04
C HIS A 17 5.41 -8.40 22.87
N LEU A 18 4.72 -7.55 22.11
CA LEU A 18 3.26 -7.56 21.97
C LEU A 18 2.72 -8.93 21.54
N VAL A 19 3.34 -9.57 20.55
CA VAL A 19 2.91 -10.87 20.04
C VAL A 19 3.05 -11.95 21.12
N TYR A 20 4.13 -11.93 21.89
CA TYR A 20 4.39 -12.86 22.98
C TYR A 20 3.38 -12.70 24.12
N HIS A 21 3.17 -11.46 24.59
CA HIS A 21 2.20 -11.18 25.65
C HIS A 21 0.78 -11.55 25.23
N PHE A 22 0.35 -11.15 24.03
CA PHE A 22 -0.96 -11.49 23.51
C PHE A 22 -1.17 -13.01 23.41
N SER A 23 -0.14 -13.74 22.93
CA SER A 23 -0.23 -15.19 22.77
C SER A 23 -0.30 -15.89 24.13
N ILE A 24 0.51 -15.49 25.11
CA ILE A 24 0.49 -16.07 26.45
C ILE A 24 -0.79 -15.72 27.19
N GLU A 25 -1.22 -14.47 27.17
CA GLU A 25 -2.46 -14.05 27.85
C GLU A 25 -3.67 -14.81 27.30
N THR A 26 -3.76 -14.93 25.96
CA THR A 26 -4.86 -15.66 25.32
C THR A 26 -4.79 -17.15 25.63
N LEU A 27 -3.61 -17.77 25.51
CA LEU A 27 -3.45 -19.20 25.79
C LEU A 27 -3.68 -19.53 27.27
N LEU A 28 -3.18 -18.70 28.18
CA LEU A 28 -3.37 -18.87 29.62
C LEU A 28 -4.84 -18.68 30.00
N PHE A 29 -5.52 -17.69 29.42
CA PHE A 29 -6.95 -17.50 29.63
C PHE A 29 -7.76 -18.72 29.15
N VAL A 30 -7.47 -19.23 27.95
CA VAL A 30 -8.14 -20.44 27.42
C VAL A 30 -7.82 -21.65 28.28
N PHE A 31 -6.56 -21.82 28.70
CA PHE A 31 -6.13 -22.92 29.56
C PHE A 31 -6.86 -22.92 30.91
N VAL A 32 -6.90 -21.77 31.58
CA VAL A 32 -7.59 -21.60 32.86
C VAL A 32 -9.09 -21.81 32.70
N ALA A 33 -9.70 -21.27 31.64
CA ALA A 33 -11.13 -21.46 31.37
C ALA A 33 -11.48 -22.94 31.18
N VAL A 34 -10.69 -23.69 30.41
CA VAL A 34 -10.90 -25.13 30.20
C VAL A 34 -10.69 -25.91 31.49
N LEU A 35 -9.66 -25.59 32.28
CA LEU A 35 -9.44 -26.23 33.58
C LEU A 35 -10.59 -25.97 34.56
N LEU A 36 -11.11 -24.74 34.63
CA LEU A 36 -12.27 -24.40 35.47
C LEU A 36 -13.54 -25.12 35.03
N LEU A 37 -13.78 -25.23 33.72
CA LEU A 37 -14.93 -25.95 33.17
C LEU A 37 -14.87 -27.44 33.51
N LEU A 38 -13.71 -28.08 33.30
CA LEU A 38 -13.51 -29.51 33.57
C LEU A 38 -13.53 -29.84 35.07
N ASN A 39 -13.10 -28.91 35.93
CA ASN A 39 -13.09 -29.10 37.39
C ASN A 39 -14.29 -28.48 38.11
N SER A 40 -15.28 -27.94 37.39
CA SER A 40 -16.45 -27.25 37.95
C SER A 40 -17.23 -28.07 39.00
N LYS A 41 -17.41 -29.37 38.76
CA LYS A 41 -18.07 -30.29 39.70
C LYS A 41 -17.25 -30.58 40.97
N GLN A 42 -15.92 -30.51 40.87
CA GLN A 42 -15.01 -30.72 41.99
C GLN A 42 -14.89 -29.44 42.82
N LEU A 43 -14.77 -28.29 42.15
CA LEU A 43 -14.73 -26.96 42.77
C LEU A 43 -16.00 -26.61 43.57
N MET A 44 -17.18 -27.06 43.10
CA MET A 44 -18.44 -26.89 43.83
C MET A 44 -18.58 -27.78 45.08
N ARG A 45 -17.75 -28.82 45.23
CA ARG A 45 -17.75 -29.72 46.39
C ARG A 45 -16.63 -29.45 47.37
N THR A 46 -15.76 -28.47 47.10
CA THR A 46 -14.60 -28.15 47.94
C THR A 46 -15.00 -27.15 49.03
N ASP A 47 -14.75 -27.51 50.30
CA ASP A 47 -14.89 -26.59 51.43
C ASP A 47 -13.77 -25.54 51.40
N TRP A 48 -14.14 -24.29 51.17
CA TRP A 48 -13.21 -23.17 50.94
C TRP A 48 -12.50 -22.68 52.21
N GLU A 49 -12.90 -23.13 53.40
CA GLU A 49 -12.31 -22.70 54.67
C GLU A 49 -10.93 -23.31 54.97
N HIS A 50 -10.52 -24.38 54.27
CA HIS A 50 -9.23 -25.06 54.46
C HIS A 50 -8.39 -25.14 53.18
N PHE A 51 -8.63 -24.23 52.22
CA PHE A 51 -7.93 -24.25 50.94
C PHE A 51 -6.51 -23.68 51.05
N SER A 52 -5.53 -24.54 51.36
CA SER A 52 -4.11 -24.22 51.24
C SER A 52 -3.57 -24.73 49.90
N LEU A 53 -3.24 -23.79 49.00
CA LEU A 53 -2.68 -24.04 47.65
C LEU A 53 -1.35 -24.83 47.68
N LEU A 54 -0.69 -24.87 48.84
CA LEU A 54 0.67 -25.39 49.04
C LEU A 54 0.69 -26.75 49.78
N GLU A 55 -0.31 -27.08 50.62
CA GLU A 55 -0.34 -28.38 51.34
C GLU A 55 -1.08 -29.47 50.57
N ASN A 56 -2.09 -29.14 49.77
CA ASN A 56 -2.67 -30.04 48.78
C ASN A 56 -1.84 -30.05 47.50
N GLY A 57 -0.52 -30.24 47.67
CA GLY A 57 0.43 -30.31 46.57
C GLY A 57 -0.06 -31.31 45.54
N LEU A 58 -0.44 -30.81 44.37
CA LEU A 58 -0.65 -31.50 43.09
C LEU A 58 -0.65 -33.04 43.25
N THR A 59 -1.67 -33.61 43.91
CA THR A 59 -1.81 -35.06 43.89
C THR A 59 -2.13 -35.37 42.43
N LEU A 60 -1.14 -35.89 41.71
CA LEU A 60 -1.20 -36.29 40.31
C LEU A 60 -2.14 -37.49 40.18
N SER A 61 -3.43 -37.25 40.44
CA SER A 61 -4.49 -38.16 40.08
C SER A 61 -4.47 -38.32 38.56
N PRO A 62 -4.68 -39.54 38.02
CA PRO A 62 -4.81 -39.77 36.58
C PRO A 62 -5.80 -38.80 35.92
N TYR A 63 -6.84 -38.39 36.66
CA TYR A 63 -7.81 -37.39 36.24
C TYR A 63 -7.16 -36.02 35.98
N ASN A 64 -6.33 -35.51 36.90
CA ASN A 64 -5.66 -34.21 36.75
C ASN A 64 -4.72 -34.22 35.53
N PHE A 65 -4.00 -35.32 35.30
CA PHE A 65 -3.15 -35.47 34.11
C PHE A 65 -3.95 -35.43 32.80
N ILE A 66 -5.09 -36.13 32.75
CA ILE A 66 -5.98 -36.13 31.59
C ILE A 66 -6.57 -34.73 31.35
N THR A 67 -6.99 -34.01 32.40
CA THR A 67 -7.52 -32.64 32.25
C THR A 67 -6.49 -31.65 31.71
N ILE A 68 -5.22 -31.74 32.16
CA ILE A 68 -4.12 -30.90 31.64
C ILE A 68 -3.85 -31.25 30.17
N LEU A 69 -3.89 -32.53 29.80
CA LEU A 69 -3.66 -32.97 28.43
C LEU A 69 -4.76 -32.46 27.48
N ILE A 70 -6.03 -32.55 27.89
CA ILE A 70 -7.16 -32.01 27.14
C ILE A 70 -7.05 -30.48 27.03
N ALA A 71 -6.75 -29.78 28.13
CA ALA A 71 -6.60 -28.32 28.13
C ALA A 71 -5.47 -27.86 27.19
N THR A 72 -4.35 -28.57 27.19
CA THR A 72 -3.21 -28.30 26.28
C THR A 72 -3.61 -28.54 24.82
N GLY A 73 -4.33 -29.62 24.54
CA GLY A 73 -4.85 -29.91 23.19
C GLY A 73 -5.82 -28.84 22.67
N VAL A 74 -6.73 -28.38 23.52
CA VAL A 74 -7.66 -27.27 23.18
C VAL A 74 -6.89 -25.97 22.93
N CYS A 75 -5.88 -25.66 23.76
CA CYS A 75 -5.04 -24.48 23.54
C CYS A 75 -4.31 -24.53 22.18
N ALA A 76 -3.76 -25.69 21.81
CA ALA A 76 -3.11 -25.88 20.52
C ALA A 76 -4.10 -25.72 19.36
N LEU A 77 -5.31 -26.27 19.47
CA LEU A 77 -6.36 -26.09 18.46
C LEU A 77 -6.82 -24.65 18.32
N VAL A 78 -6.99 -23.92 19.43
CA VAL A 78 -7.38 -22.50 19.42
C VAL A 78 -6.25 -21.65 18.82
N ALA A 79 -4.99 -21.91 19.18
CA ALA A 79 -3.84 -21.23 18.59
C ALA A 79 -3.76 -21.49 17.08
N PHE A 80 -3.94 -22.74 16.64
CA PHE A 80 -3.97 -23.12 15.23
C PHE A 80 -5.14 -22.46 14.48
N GLY A 81 -6.34 -22.49 15.06
CA GLY A 81 -7.52 -21.83 14.51
C GLY A 81 -7.34 -20.32 14.40
N TYR A 82 -6.79 -19.68 15.44
CA TYR A 82 -6.50 -18.24 15.42
C TYR A 82 -5.47 -17.88 14.34
N TYR A 83 -4.40 -18.67 14.21
CA TYR A 83 -3.41 -18.47 13.16
C TYR A 83 -4.03 -18.60 11.75
N ARG A 84 -4.95 -19.56 11.55
CA ARG A 84 -5.55 -19.86 10.25
C ARG A 84 -6.69 -18.92 9.85
N PHE A 85 -7.52 -18.49 10.81
CA PHE A 85 -8.72 -17.67 10.56
C PHE A 85 -8.50 -16.18 10.85
N CYS A 86 -7.64 -15.82 11.81
CA CYS A 86 -7.37 -14.44 12.22
C CYS A 86 -5.98 -13.96 11.77
N TYR A 87 -5.54 -14.41 10.60
CA TYR A 87 -4.22 -14.12 10.04
C TYR A 87 -3.91 -12.61 9.96
N ASP A 88 -4.89 -11.81 9.50
CA ASP A 88 -4.76 -10.35 9.44
C ASP A 88 -4.58 -9.71 10.82
N SER A 89 -5.32 -10.16 11.83
CA SER A 89 -5.21 -9.65 13.20
C SER A 89 -3.83 -9.97 13.79
N PHE A 90 -3.31 -11.17 13.54
CA PHE A 90 -1.96 -11.55 13.95
C PHE A 90 -0.88 -10.70 13.25
N LYS A 91 -1.02 -10.46 11.94
CA LYS A 91 -0.13 -9.58 11.18
C LYS A 91 -0.12 -8.15 11.71
N LYS A 92 -1.29 -7.59 12.08
CA LYS A 92 -1.38 -6.26 12.71
C LYS A 92 -0.54 -6.18 14.01
N LEU A 93 -0.57 -7.21 14.85
CA LEU A 93 0.25 -7.28 16.06
C LEU A 93 1.75 -7.35 15.72
N LEU A 94 2.12 -8.15 14.72
CA LEU A 94 3.49 -8.29 14.27
C LEU A 94 4.07 -6.99 13.70
N HIS A 95 3.31 -6.26 12.89
CA HIS A 95 3.72 -4.95 12.36
C HIS A 95 3.93 -3.93 13.47
N ARG A 96 2.98 -3.84 14.43
CA ARG A 96 3.12 -2.97 15.59
C ARG A 96 4.36 -3.29 16.42
N GLN A 97 4.63 -4.57 16.62
CA GLN A 97 5.84 -5.02 17.33
C GLN A 97 7.12 -4.64 16.57
N LYS A 98 7.17 -4.85 15.25
CA LYS A 98 8.31 -4.46 14.41
C LYS A 98 8.57 -2.96 14.47
N LEU A 99 7.52 -2.14 14.36
CA LEU A 99 7.62 -0.68 14.45
C LEU A 99 8.10 -0.23 15.84
N ALA A 100 7.59 -0.83 16.91
CA ALA A 100 8.08 -0.55 18.26
C ALA A 100 9.56 -0.91 18.43
N ARG A 101 9.99 -2.08 17.91
CA ARG A 101 11.40 -2.49 17.92
C ARG A 101 12.28 -1.55 17.11
N MET A 102 11.84 -1.13 15.93
CA MET A 102 12.56 -0.16 15.12
C MET A 102 12.86 1.13 15.90
N ILE A 103 11.86 1.70 16.60
CA ILE A 103 12.04 2.93 17.38
C ILE A 103 13.04 2.72 18.54
N LEU A 104 12.93 1.58 19.23
CA LEU A 104 13.78 1.26 20.38
C LEU A 104 15.23 0.95 19.96
N GLU A 105 15.42 0.15 18.92
CA GLU A 105 16.74 -0.24 18.40
C GLU A 105 17.50 0.95 17.81
N ASN A 106 16.78 1.86 17.13
CA ASN A 106 17.36 3.10 16.61
C ASN A 106 17.47 4.22 17.67
N LYS A 107 17.06 3.98 18.93
CA LYS A 107 17.07 4.96 20.03
C LYS A 107 16.36 6.28 19.69
N TRP A 108 15.23 6.20 19.00
CA TRP A 108 14.37 7.33 18.65
C TRP A 108 13.39 7.66 19.78
N TYR A 109 13.93 7.80 21.00
CA TYR A 109 13.19 8.11 22.21
C TYR A 109 14.11 8.85 23.18
N GLU A 110 13.53 9.60 24.11
CA GLU A 110 14.29 10.26 25.18
C GLU A 110 14.06 9.48 26.47
N ALA A 111 15.14 9.15 27.16
CA ALA A 111 15.09 8.43 28.42
C ALA A 111 15.99 9.09 29.46
N ASP A 112 15.49 9.13 30.68
CA ASP A 112 16.23 9.55 31.86
C ASP A 112 16.72 8.32 32.61
N THR A 113 17.94 8.38 33.12
CA THR A 113 18.48 7.34 33.99
C THR A 113 17.93 7.55 35.41
N VAL A 114 16.99 6.70 35.81
CA VAL A 114 16.50 6.67 37.19
C VAL A 114 17.29 5.60 37.95
N GLN A 115 17.95 6.01 39.03
CA GLN A 115 18.50 5.07 40.00
C GLN A 115 17.34 4.60 40.89
N ASP A 116 16.94 3.34 40.77
CA ASP A 116 16.02 2.71 41.73
C ASP A 116 16.78 2.59 43.06
N SER A 117 16.56 3.51 44.00
CA SER A 117 16.87 3.29 45.41
C SER A 117 15.84 2.30 45.96
N GLY A 118 16.06 1.01 45.70
CA GLY A 118 15.24 -0.05 46.30
C GLY A 118 15.26 0.03 47.83
N PHE A 119 14.12 -0.28 48.45
CA PHE A 119 13.90 -0.36 49.91
C PHE A 119 14.88 -1.29 50.65
N PHE A 120 15.67 -2.08 49.93
CA PHE A 120 16.72 -2.95 50.44
C PHE A 120 18.08 -2.39 50.04
N THR A 121 18.85 -1.93 51.02
CA THR A 121 20.17 -1.27 50.86
C THR A 121 21.29 -2.20 50.38
N ASP A 122 21.02 -3.48 50.09
CA ASP A 122 22.03 -4.52 49.88
C ASP A 122 22.10 -5.09 48.45
N LEU A 123 21.34 -4.52 47.51
CA LEU A 123 21.41 -4.86 46.09
C LEU A 123 22.00 -3.70 45.30
N GLN A 124 23.08 -3.96 44.54
CA GLN A 124 23.67 -2.98 43.61
C GLN A 124 22.55 -2.32 42.81
N SER A 125 22.43 -1.00 42.93
CA SER A 125 21.40 -0.19 42.28
C SER A 125 21.50 -0.41 40.76
N ARG A 126 20.56 -1.16 40.18
CA ARG A 126 20.45 -1.26 38.73
C ARG A 126 19.93 0.08 38.22
N SER A 127 20.74 0.79 37.44
CA SER A 127 20.26 1.94 36.68
C SER A 127 19.23 1.43 35.68
N ARG A 128 17.99 1.94 35.78
CA ARG A 128 16.94 1.66 34.80
C ARG A 128 16.71 2.92 33.98
N GLU A 129 16.83 2.78 32.67
CA GLU A 129 16.42 3.84 31.75
C GLU A 129 14.89 3.94 31.76
N LYS A 130 14.35 5.07 32.20
CA LYS A 130 12.94 5.38 32.13
C LYS A 130 12.70 6.26 30.91
N ILE A 131 11.96 5.74 29.94
CA ILE A 131 11.58 6.49 28.73
C ILE A 131 10.64 7.63 29.13
N VAL A 132 11.09 8.87 28.93
CA VAL A 132 10.34 10.11 29.23
C VAL A 132 9.49 10.50 28.03
N TRP A 133 10.06 10.40 26.84
CA TRP A 133 9.39 10.73 25.60
C TRP A 133 9.51 9.60 24.58
N PHE A 134 8.37 9.25 23.99
CA PHE A 134 8.27 8.26 22.91
C PHE A 134 7.42 8.84 21.77
N PRO A 135 7.87 8.72 20.51
CA PRO A 135 7.18 9.32 19.37
C PRO A 135 5.76 8.80 19.23
N LYS A 136 4.81 9.70 18.96
CA LYS A 136 3.42 9.32 18.74
C LYS A 136 3.24 8.81 17.33
N ILE A 137 3.44 7.50 17.16
CA ILE A 137 3.18 6.79 15.92
C ILE A 137 1.89 5.99 16.07
N TYR A 138 1.04 6.06 15.06
CA TYR A 138 -0.20 5.29 15.00
C TYR A 138 -0.20 4.38 13.79
N TYR A 139 -0.76 3.18 13.98
CA TYR A 139 -0.86 2.14 12.98
C TYR A 139 -2.31 1.74 12.76
N GLN A 140 -2.71 1.65 11.49
CA GLN A 140 -4.02 1.21 11.05
C GLN A 140 -3.88 0.39 9.77
N MET A 141 -4.70 -0.65 9.64
CA MET A 141 -4.71 -1.52 8.47
C MET A 141 -6.16 -1.72 8.05
N GLU A 142 -6.47 -1.24 6.86
CA GLU A 142 -7.81 -1.24 6.26
C GLU A 142 -7.72 -1.69 4.81
N LYS A 143 -8.51 -2.70 4.42
CA LYS A 143 -8.61 -3.16 3.03
C LYS A 143 -7.23 -3.34 2.37
N GLY A 144 -6.30 -4.03 3.04
CA GLY A 144 -4.94 -4.26 2.54
C GLY A 144 -4.03 -3.04 2.36
N LEU A 145 -4.46 -1.84 2.78
CA LEU A 145 -3.62 -0.66 2.93
C LEU A 145 -3.19 -0.51 4.39
N LEU A 146 -1.93 -0.14 4.57
CA LEU A 146 -1.35 0.22 5.86
C LEU A 146 -1.28 1.74 5.96
N HIS A 147 -1.87 2.30 7.00
CA HIS A 147 -1.75 3.71 7.32
C HIS A 147 -0.88 3.85 8.57
N ILE A 148 0.28 4.48 8.40
CA ILE A 148 1.21 4.78 9.47
C ILE A 148 1.29 6.29 9.63
N ARG A 149 0.84 6.79 10.79
CA ARG A 149 0.81 8.22 11.09
C ARG A 149 1.83 8.56 12.13
N CYS A 150 2.77 9.44 11.81
CA CYS A 150 3.79 9.93 12.72
C CYS A 150 3.51 11.39 13.08
N GLU A 151 3.56 11.72 14.38
CA GLU A 151 3.47 13.12 14.83
C GLU A 151 4.70 13.91 14.38
N ILE A 152 4.47 15.07 13.80
CA ILE A 152 5.53 16.02 13.46
C ILE A 152 5.90 16.74 14.75
N THR A 153 7.02 16.33 15.34
CA THR A 153 7.60 17.01 16.49
C THR A 153 8.78 17.86 16.05
N LEU A 154 8.86 19.12 16.48
CA LEU A 154 10.01 20.03 16.29
C LEU A 154 11.24 19.64 17.15
N GLY A 155 11.42 18.34 17.36
CA GLY A 155 12.42 17.76 18.24
C GLY A 155 13.60 17.13 17.49
N LYS A 156 14.53 16.58 18.27
CA LYS A 156 15.79 16.00 17.78
C LYS A 156 15.63 14.90 16.71
N TYR A 157 14.49 14.20 16.72
CA TYR A 157 14.24 13.02 15.88
C TYR A 157 13.31 13.30 14.68
N GLN A 158 13.01 14.58 14.38
CA GLN A 158 12.06 14.95 13.34
C GLN A 158 12.46 14.41 11.96
N ASP A 159 13.70 14.67 11.54
CA ASP A 159 14.16 14.34 10.19
C ASP A 159 14.10 12.84 9.91
N GLN A 160 14.38 12.02 10.93
CA GLN A 160 14.29 10.56 10.84
C GLN A 160 12.84 10.08 10.75
N LEU A 161 11.92 10.70 11.50
CA LEU A 161 10.50 10.38 11.47
C LEU A 161 9.79 10.88 10.21
N LEU A 162 10.35 11.90 9.54
CA LEU A 162 9.88 12.40 8.24
C LEU A 162 10.40 11.59 7.05
N ARG A 163 11.46 10.78 7.24
CA ARG A 163 12.09 9.94 6.21
C ARG A 163 12.02 8.46 6.60
N LEU A 164 10.80 7.96 6.76
CA LEU A 164 10.54 6.57 7.09
C LEU A 164 10.27 5.69 5.87
N GLU A 165 10.22 6.23 4.65
CA GLU A 165 9.84 5.49 3.43
C GLU A 165 10.62 4.18 3.29
N ASP A 166 11.94 4.28 3.12
CA ASP A 166 12.82 3.13 2.86
C ASP A 166 12.76 2.08 3.98
N LYS A 167 12.62 2.52 5.24
CA LYS A 167 12.57 1.63 6.41
C LYS A 167 11.23 0.89 6.52
N LEU A 168 10.14 1.56 6.18
CA LEU A 168 8.81 0.96 6.19
C LEU A 168 8.69 -0.06 5.06
N GLU A 169 9.13 0.30 3.86
CA GLU A 169 9.09 -0.59 2.69
C GLU A 169 9.92 -1.86 2.91
N SER A 170 11.19 -1.70 3.30
CA SER A 170 12.07 -2.85 3.56
C SER A 170 11.68 -3.65 4.81
N GLY A 171 11.23 -2.98 5.89
CA GLY A 171 10.95 -3.62 7.18
C GLY A 171 9.61 -4.36 7.25
N LEU A 172 8.59 -3.84 6.57
CA LEU A 172 7.24 -4.41 6.53
C LEU A 172 6.91 -5.14 5.24
N TYR A 173 7.80 -5.09 4.23
CA TYR A 173 7.60 -5.68 2.91
C TYR A 173 6.30 -5.16 2.28
N CYS A 174 6.24 -3.84 2.15
CA CYS A 174 5.13 -3.09 1.57
C CYS A 174 5.70 -2.01 0.64
N GLU A 175 4.84 -1.41 -0.17
CA GLU A 175 5.22 -0.36 -1.11
C GLU A 175 4.51 0.94 -0.74
N LEU A 176 5.24 2.06 -0.68
CA LEU A 176 4.64 3.35 -0.37
C LEU A 176 3.79 3.83 -1.55
N THR A 177 2.49 4.03 -1.32
CA THR A 177 1.60 4.59 -2.33
C THR A 177 1.47 6.10 -2.21
N ASP A 178 1.43 6.62 -0.98
CA ASP A 178 1.19 8.04 -0.74
C ASP A 178 1.81 8.52 0.57
N LYS A 179 2.21 9.79 0.58
CA LYS A 179 2.79 10.49 1.74
C LYS A 179 2.09 11.83 1.88
N THR A 180 1.15 11.92 2.81
CA THR A 180 0.37 13.13 3.05
C THR A 180 0.77 13.81 4.34
N LEU A 181 0.82 15.14 4.30
CA LEU A 181 1.11 15.97 5.46
C LEU A 181 -0.19 16.60 5.96
N HIS A 182 -0.56 16.24 7.18
CA HIS A 182 -1.70 16.75 7.92
C HIS A 182 -1.22 17.72 9.00
N ASP A 183 -2.15 18.48 9.59
CA ASP A 183 -1.85 19.42 10.67
C ASP A 183 -1.24 18.70 11.89
N GLY A 184 0.09 18.78 12.01
CA GLY A 184 0.91 18.14 13.03
C GLY A 184 1.20 16.64 12.84
N TYR A 185 0.82 16.02 11.72
CA TYR A 185 1.05 14.60 11.45
C TYR A 185 1.47 14.34 10.01
N ILE A 186 2.33 13.35 9.80
CA ILE A 186 2.62 12.80 8.49
C ILE A 186 2.01 11.40 8.37
N GLU A 187 1.29 11.13 7.29
CA GLU A 187 0.65 9.86 7.01
C GLU A 187 1.33 9.18 5.83
N TYR A 188 1.86 7.98 6.08
CA TYR A 188 2.34 7.07 5.06
C TYR A 188 1.25 6.05 4.78
N THR A 189 0.76 6.02 3.54
CA THR A 189 -0.12 4.97 3.04
C THR A 189 0.72 3.98 2.26
N LEU A 190 0.71 2.72 2.68
CA LEU A 190 1.51 1.65 2.08
C LEU A 190 0.62 0.50 1.62
N LEU A 191 0.86 0.01 0.41
CA LEU A 191 0.21 -1.17 -0.14
C LEU A 191 0.85 -2.42 0.44
N TYR A 192 0.05 -3.25 1.08
CA TYR A 192 0.51 -4.46 1.75
C TYR A 192 0.02 -5.72 1.04
N ASP A 193 0.85 -6.77 1.08
CA ASP A 193 0.56 -8.09 0.52
C ASP A 193 0.15 -8.03 -0.96
N MET A 194 1.07 -7.57 -1.80
CA MET A 194 0.83 -7.42 -3.23
C MET A 194 0.36 -8.72 -3.89
N ILE A 195 0.94 -9.86 -3.49
CA ILE A 195 0.65 -11.17 -4.06
C ILE A 195 -0.79 -11.59 -3.74
N ALA A 196 -1.23 -11.52 -2.48
CA ALA A 196 -2.59 -11.90 -2.11
C ALA A 196 -3.66 -10.97 -2.71
N ASN A 197 -3.27 -9.73 -3.00
CA ASN A 197 -4.14 -8.71 -3.56
C ASN A 197 -4.15 -8.66 -5.10
N ARG A 198 -3.37 -9.52 -5.77
CA ARG A 198 -3.48 -9.69 -7.23
C ARG A 198 -4.89 -10.12 -7.61
N ILE A 199 -5.31 -9.61 -8.76
CA ILE A 199 -6.54 -9.99 -9.46
C ILE A 199 -6.15 -10.65 -10.78
N THR A 200 -7.03 -11.50 -11.31
CA THR A 200 -6.83 -12.07 -12.65
C THR A 200 -7.12 -11.02 -13.73
N ILE A 201 -6.64 -11.24 -14.95
CA ILE A 201 -6.89 -10.32 -16.08
C ILE A 201 -8.39 -10.08 -16.26
N ASP A 202 -9.22 -11.13 -16.22
CA ASP A 202 -10.68 -11.01 -16.35
C ASP A 202 -11.38 -10.15 -15.27
N GLU A 203 -10.69 -9.96 -14.13
CA GLU A 203 -11.16 -9.12 -13.02
C GLU A 203 -10.72 -7.65 -13.16
N VAL A 204 -9.77 -7.35 -14.05
CA VAL A 204 -9.35 -5.99 -14.40
C VAL A 204 -10.42 -5.40 -15.31
N ARG A 205 -11.26 -4.53 -14.75
CA ARG A 205 -12.35 -3.89 -15.49
C ARG A 205 -12.27 -2.38 -15.37
N ALA A 206 -12.52 -1.71 -16.49
CA ALA A 206 -12.69 -0.27 -16.54
C ALA A 206 -14.18 0.07 -16.48
N GLU A 207 -14.60 0.75 -15.41
CA GLU A 207 -15.99 1.15 -15.18
C GLU A 207 -16.01 2.58 -14.62
N ASN A 208 -16.87 3.44 -15.19
CA ASN A 208 -17.15 4.79 -14.68
C ASN A 208 -15.89 5.62 -14.34
N GLY A 209 -14.94 5.74 -15.26
CA GLY A 209 -13.76 6.58 -15.01
C GLY A 209 -12.69 5.93 -14.12
N CYS A 210 -12.86 4.65 -13.77
CA CYS A 210 -12.01 3.91 -12.86
C CYS A 210 -11.57 2.59 -13.48
N LEU A 211 -10.33 2.15 -13.21
CA LEU A 211 -9.80 0.86 -13.64
C LEU A 211 -9.22 0.13 -12.44
N ARG A 212 -9.78 -1.04 -12.12
CA ARG A 212 -9.32 -1.83 -10.97
C ARG A 212 -8.04 -2.58 -11.31
N LEU A 213 -6.93 -2.24 -10.65
CA LEU A 213 -5.62 -2.87 -10.88
C LEU A 213 -5.34 -4.02 -9.92
N MET A 214 -5.85 -3.91 -8.68
CA MET A 214 -5.72 -4.93 -7.65
C MET A 214 -6.98 -4.92 -6.78
N LYS A 215 -7.09 -5.85 -5.82
CA LYS A 215 -8.25 -5.89 -4.91
C LYS A 215 -8.45 -4.55 -4.19
N ASN A 216 -7.35 -3.88 -3.87
CA ASN A 216 -7.29 -2.66 -3.05
C ASN A 216 -6.65 -1.47 -3.77
N LEU A 217 -6.38 -1.60 -5.08
CA LEU A 217 -5.81 -0.54 -5.90
C LEU A 217 -6.71 -0.29 -7.10
N VAL A 218 -7.25 0.91 -7.18
CA VAL A 218 -8.09 1.37 -8.28
C VAL A 218 -7.46 2.63 -8.86
N TRP A 219 -7.26 2.64 -10.16
CA TRP A 219 -6.82 3.82 -10.88
C TRP A 219 -8.04 4.62 -11.35
N GLU A 220 -8.30 5.75 -10.71
CA GLU A 220 -9.38 6.68 -11.08
C GLU A 220 -8.89 7.65 -12.16
N TYR A 221 -8.89 7.22 -13.42
CA TYR A 221 -8.37 8.02 -14.54
C TYR A 221 -9.18 9.31 -14.82
N ASP A 222 -10.42 9.42 -14.34
CA ASP A 222 -11.16 10.70 -14.39
C ASP A 222 -10.61 11.78 -13.42
N ALA A 223 -10.03 11.34 -12.31
CA ALA A 223 -9.43 12.20 -11.31
C ALA A 223 -7.93 12.42 -11.58
N LEU A 224 -7.22 11.33 -11.85
CA LEU A 224 -5.78 11.27 -12.06
C LEU A 224 -5.49 10.62 -13.44
N PRO A 225 -5.55 11.43 -14.51
CA PRO A 225 -5.68 10.94 -15.88
C PRO A 225 -4.43 10.36 -16.53
N HIS A 226 -3.25 10.65 -16.00
CA HIS A 226 -1.99 10.22 -16.62
C HIS A 226 -1.30 9.18 -15.73
N ALA A 227 -0.93 8.06 -16.34
CA ALA A 227 -0.25 6.96 -15.67
C ALA A 227 1.20 6.86 -16.13
N LEU A 228 2.11 6.72 -15.17
CA LEU A 228 3.48 6.30 -15.42
C LEU A 228 3.69 4.87 -14.92
N ILE A 229 4.23 4.00 -15.76
CA ILE A 229 4.50 2.60 -15.47
C ILE A 229 6.01 2.38 -15.56
N ALA A 230 6.65 2.14 -14.42
CA ALA A 230 8.08 1.92 -14.35
C ALA A 230 8.41 0.51 -13.85
N GLY A 231 9.39 -0.15 -14.48
CA GLY A 231 9.81 -1.50 -14.11
C GLY A 231 11.06 -1.95 -14.86
N GLY A 232 11.72 -3.00 -14.41
CA GLY A 232 12.88 -3.57 -15.11
C GLY A 232 12.51 -4.22 -16.45
N THR A 233 13.52 -4.52 -17.28
CA THR A 233 13.35 -5.45 -18.42
C THR A 233 12.99 -6.83 -17.86
N GLY A 234 11.96 -7.48 -18.44
CA GLY A 234 11.44 -8.74 -17.91
C GLY A 234 10.57 -8.62 -16.65
N GLY A 235 10.31 -7.42 -16.14
CA GLY A 235 9.37 -7.18 -15.03
C GLY A 235 7.89 -7.21 -15.42
N GLY A 236 7.58 -7.64 -16.66
CA GLY A 236 6.24 -7.74 -17.24
C GLY A 236 5.46 -6.43 -17.42
N LYS A 237 6.16 -5.32 -17.67
CA LYS A 237 5.55 -4.05 -18.11
C LYS A 237 4.63 -4.21 -19.32
N THR A 238 5.11 -4.89 -20.36
CA THR A 238 4.36 -5.11 -21.60
C THR A 238 3.09 -5.93 -21.33
N TYR A 239 3.18 -6.96 -20.49
CA TYR A 239 2.01 -7.74 -20.06
C TYR A 239 0.99 -6.90 -19.28
N PHE A 240 1.47 -6.02 -18.40
CA PHE A 240 0.61 -5.08 -17.69
C PHE A 240 -0.05 -4.08 -18.64
N LEU A 241 0.66 -3.52 -19.62
CA LEU A 241 0.09 -2.67 -20.66
C LEU A 241 -0.97 -3.39 -21.48
N LEU A 242 -0.73 -4.63 -21.89
CA LEU A 242 -1.70 -5.47 -22.59
C LEU A 242 -2.98 -5.66 -21.76
N THR A 243 -2.82 -5.90 -20.46
CA THR A 243 -3.95 -6.03 -19.52
C THR A 243 -4.75 -4.72 -19.42
N LEU A 244 -4.07 -3.56 -19.39
CA LEU A 244 -4.75 -2.26 -19.41
C LEU A 244 -5.51 -2.02 -20.72
N ILE A 245 -4.87 -2.34 -21.86
CA ILE A 245 -5.46 -2.19 -23.18
C ILE A 245 -6.71 -3.06 -23.30
N GLU A 246 -6.63 -4.33 -22.91
CA GLU A 246 -7.77 -5.26 -22.95
C GLU A 246 -8.93 -4.77 -22.08
N ALA A 247 -8.66 -4.36 -20.83
CA ALA A 247 -9.67 -3.79 -19.95
C ALA A 247 -10.33 -2.51 -20.50
N LEU A 248 -9.57 -1.66 -21.20
CA LEU A 248 -10.08 -0.44 -21.82
C LEU A 248 -10.87 -0.71 -23.12
N LEU A 249 -10.50 -1.75 -23.88
CA LEU A 249 -11.22 -2.16 -25.09
C LEU A 249 -12.63 -2.69 -24.80
N HIS A 250 -12.89 -3.15 -23.57
CA HIS A 250 -14.24 -3.48 -23.11
C HIS A 250 -15.15 -2.26 -22.87
N THR A 251 -14.62 -1.04 -23.04
CA THR A 251 -15.36 0.23 -22.91
C THR A 251 -15.47 0.94 -24.26
N ASN A 252 -16.01 2.16 -24.28
CA ASN A 252 -16.01 3.02 -25.47
C ASN A 252 -14.71 3.82 -25.64
N ALA A 253 -13.63 3.46 -24.93
CA ALA A 253 -12.35 4.16 -25.01
C ALA A 253 -11.73 4.05 -26.41
N VAL A 254 -11.10 5.13 -26.86
CA VAL A 254 -10.30 5.16 -28.09
C VAL A 254 -8.83 5.10 -27.71
N LEU A 255 -8.12 4.07 -28.19
CA LEU A 255 -6.72 3.84 -27.85
C LEU A 255 -5.82 4.18 -29.04
N TYR A 256 -4.67 4.77 -28.72
CA TYR A 256 -3.56 5.04 -29.64
C TYR A 256 -2.30 4.46 -29.02
N ILE A 257 -1.62 3.55 -29.71
CA ILE A 257 -0.52 2.77 -29.17
C ILE A 257 0.75 3.07 -29.96
N LEU A 258 1.81 3.44 -29.26
CA LEU A 258 3.13 3.72 -29.82
C LEU A 258 4.13 2.69 -29.32
N ASP A 259 4.61 1.85 -30.24
CA ASP A 259 5.60 0.81 -29.98
C ASP A 259 6.87 1.03 -30.83
N PRO A 260 7.85 1.80 -30.32
CA PRO A 260 9.09 2.09 -31.05
C PRO A 260 9.97 0.86 -31.25
N LYS A 261 9.71 -0.25 -30.54
CA LYS A 261 10.50 -1.49 -30.65
C LYS A 261 9.92 -2.46 -31.69
N ASN A 262 8.72 -2.20 -32.19
CA ASN A 262 7.98 -3.07 -33.10
C ASN A 262 7.94 -4.52 -32.59
N ALA A 263 7.48 -4.68 -31.34
CA ALA A 263 7.45 -5.93 -30.59
C ALA A 263 6.00 -6.37 -30.35
N ASP A 264 5.69 -6.92 -29.16
CA ASP A 264 4.40 -7.55 -28.84
C ASP A 264 3.19 -6.60 -28.98
N LEU A 265 3.38 -5.28 -28.79
CA LEU A 265 2.29 -4.31 -28.90
C LEU A 265 2.02 -3.90 -30.36
N ALA A 266 3.03 -3.94 -31.23
CA ALA A 266 2.84 -3.68 -32.66
C ALA A 266 1.95 -4.74 -33.33
N ASP A 267 1.98 -5.99 -32.85
CA ASP A 267 1.14 -7.08 -33.34
C ASP A 267 -0.37 -6.80 -33.14
N LEU A 268 -0.74 -5.97 -32.16
CA LEU A 268 -2.12 -5.48 -32.00
C LEU A 268 -2.60 -4.69 -33.23
N GLY A 269 -1.68 -4.18 -34.06
CA GLY A 269 -1.99 -3.50 -35.32
C GLY A 269 -2.78 -4.36 -36.31
N THR A 270 -2.74 -5.69 -36.16
CA THR A 270 -3.55 -6.62 -36.96
C THR A 270 -5.04 -6.58 -36.63
N VAL A 271 -5.39 -6.15 -35.41
CA VAL A 271 -6.76 -6.11 -34.89
C VAL A 271 -7.23 -4.67 -34.64
N MET A 272 -6.29 -3.73 -34.45
CA MET A 272 -6.55 -2.32 -34.12
C MET A 272 -5.83 -1.39 -35.11
N GLY A 273 -6.52 -0.38 -35.64
CA GLY A 273 -5.94 0.53 -36.64
C GLY A 273 -4.99 1.61 -36.08
N ASN A 274 -5.02 1.89 -34.77
CA ASN A 274 -4.29 3.01 -34.16
C ASN A 274 -3.00 2.54 -33.45
N VAL A 275 -2.23 1.66 -34.11
CA VAL A 275 -0.97 1.12 -33.58
C VAL A 275 0.16 1.55 -34.50
N TYR A 276 1.15 2.26 -33.96
CA TYR A 276 2.21 2.89 -34.73
C TYR A 276 3.58 2.49 -34.20
N HIS A 277 4.51 2.23 -35.11
CA HIS A 277 5.86 1.75 -34.79
C HIS A 277 6.96 2.51 -35.54
N THR A 278 6.64 3.16 -36.66
CA THR A 278 7.61 3.98 -37.40
C THR A 278 7.70 5.39 -36.80
N LYS A 279 8.88 6.00 -36.91
CA LYS A 279 9.16 7.32 -36.32
C LYS A 279 8.15 8.37 -36.79
N GLU A 280 7.95 8.47 -38.10
CA GLU A 280 7.08 9.47 -38.72
C GLU A 280 5.62 9.29 -38.30
N GLU A 281 5.10 8.06 -38.34
CA GLU A 281 3.73 7.75 -37.92
C GLU A 281 3.50 8.05 -36.44
N MET A 282 4.48 7.74 -35.58
CA MET A 282 4.37 8.04 -34.15
C MET A 282 4.33 9.56 -33.90
N ILE A 283 5.14 10.35 -34.60
CA ILE A 283 5.10 11.82 -34.53
C ILE A 283 3.71 12.34 -34.96
N ASP A 284 3.22 11.85 -36.10
CA ASP A 284 1.92 12.26 -36.64
C ASP A 284 0.76 11.85 -35.72
N CYS A 285 0.84 10.67 -35.10
CA CYS A 285 -0.13 10.24 -34.10
C CYS A 285 -0.18 11.18 -32.90
N VAL A 286 0.96 11.61 -32.35
CA VAL A 286 0.98 12.54 -31.20
C VAL A 286 0.41 13.91 -31.60
N ASN A 287 0.76 14.41 -32.79
CA ASN A 287 0.21 15.65 -33.33
C ASN A 287 -1.32 15.56 -33.48
N ALA A 288 -1.82 14.52 -34.13
CA ALA A 288 -3.25 14.29 -34.34
C ALA A 288 -4.00 14.11 -33.01
N PHE A 289 -3.40 13.43 -32.03
CA PHE A 289 -3.97 13.28 -30.69
C PHE A 289 -4.11 14.64 -29.98
N TYR A 290 -3.09 15.50 -30.06
CA TYR A 290 -3.15 16.87 -29.53
C TYR A 290 -4.20 17.73 -30.25
N GLU A 291 -4.24 17.69 -31.58
CA GLU A 291 -5.22 18.44 -32.37
C GLU A 291 -6.66 17.99 -32.05
N GLY A 292 -6.89 16.68 -31.97
CA GLY A 292 -8.17 16.12 -31.54
C GLY A 292 -8.59 16.59 -30.16
N MET A 293 -7.65 16.69 -29.21
CA MET A 293 -7.92 17.25 -27.88
C MET A 293 -8.37 18.71 -27.94
N VAL A 294 -7.67 19.54 -28.75
CA VAL A 294 -8.01 20.95 -28.92
C VAL A 294 -9.40 21.09 -29.56
N GLN A 295 -9.65 20.37 -30.65
CA GLN A 295 -10.94 20.38 -31.33
C GLN A 295 -12.07 19.95 -30.40
N ARG A 296 -11.90 18.85 -29.66
CA ARG A 296 -12.89 18.38 -28.69
C ARG A 296 -13.15 19.42 -27.60
N SER A 297 -12.12 20.09 -27.10
CA SER A 297 -12.27 21.16 -26.09
C SER A 297 -13.13 22.32 -26.61
N GLU A 298 -12.99 22.68 -27.89
CA GLU A 298 -13.84 23.69 -28.54
C GLU A 298 -15.28 23.22 -28.74
N GLU A 299 -15.46 21.98 -29.20
CA GLU A 299 -16.78 21.36 -29.39
C GLU A 299 -17.53 21.19 -28.06
N MET A 300 -16.84 20.81 -26.99
CA MET A 300 -17.40 20.70 -25.65
C MET A 300 -18.00 22.03 -25.18
N LYS A 301 -17.35 23.16 -25.44
CA LYS A 301 -17.88 24.50 -25.09
C LYS A 301 -19.13 24.87 -25.87
N ARG A 302 -19.33 24.29 -27.06
CA ARG A 302 -20.50 24.49 -27.91
C ARG A 302 -21.60 23.47 -27.64
N HIS A 303 -21.35 22.46 -26.79
CA HIS A 303 -22.31 21.40 -26.52
C HIS A 303 -23.55 21.95 -25.77
N PRO A 304 -24.78 21.58 -26.17
CA PRO A 304 -26.00 22.11 -25.55
C PRO A 304 -26.08 21.89 -24.03
N ASN A 305 -25.53 20.76 -23.57
CA ASN A 305 -25.51 20.37 -22.16
C ASN A 305 -24.20 20.78 -21.44
N TYR A 306 -23.39 21.66 -22.04
CA TYR A 306 -22.14 22.10 -21.41
C TYR A 306 -22.40 22.79 -20.08
N LYS A 307 -21.63 22.39 -19.07
CA LYS A 307 -21.64 23.02 -17.75
C LYS A 307 -20.21 23.25 -17.31
N THR A 308 -19.93 24.48 -16.88
CA THR A 308 -18.59 24.85 -16.41
C THR A 308 -18.19 24.00 -15.20
N GLY A 309 -17.01 23.40 -15.28
CA GLY A 309 -16.45 22.54 -14.22
C GLY A 309 -16.70 21.04 -14.41
N GLU A 310 -17.58 20.64 -15.34
CA GLU A 310 -17.79 19.23 -15.70
C GLU A 310 -16.78 18.77 -16.76
N ASN A 311 -16.55 17.45 -16.85
CA ASN A 311 -15.58 16.83 -17.77
C ASN A 311 -16.26 16.12 -18.96
N TYR A 312 -15.45 15.52 -19.83
CA TYR A 312 -15.89 14.73 -20.98
C TYR A 312 -16.91 13.62 -20.62
N ALA A 313 -16.75 12.97 -19.47
CA ALA A 313 -17.62 11.89 -19.00
C ALA A 313 -19.05 12.39 -18.73
N TYR A 314 -19.21 13.61 -18.19
CA TYR A 314 -20.53 14.24 -18.02
C TYR A 314 -21.28 14.43 -19.34
N LEU A 315 -20.54 14.69 -20.43
CA LEU A 315 -21.09 14.83 -21.77
C LEU A 315 -21.25 13.49 -22.51
N GLY A 316 -20.90 12.36 -21.87
CA GLY A 316 -20.94 11.03 -22.48
C GLY A 316 -19.93 10.83 -23.60
N LEU A 317 -18.87 11.65 -23.65
CA LEU A 317 -17.82 11.52 -24.65
C LEU A 317 -16.87 10.36 -24.28
N PRO A 318 -16.30 9.65 -25.26
CA PRO A 318 -15.39 8.55 -24.99
C PRO A 318 -14.01 9.07 -24.52
N PRO A 319 -13.36 8.39 -23.54
CA PRO A 319 -11.99 8.70 -23.18
C PRO A 319 -11.04 8.27 -24.30
N CYS A 320 -9.99 9.06 -24.53
CA CYS A 320 -8.94 8.81 -25.51
C CYS A 320 -7.62 8.59 -24.77
N PHE A 321 -6.96 7.46 -24.99
CA PHE A 321 -5.67 7.14 -24.35
C PHE A 321 -4.56 7.06 -25.40
N LEU A 322 -3.46 7.76 -25.13
CA LEU A 322 -2.21 7.63 -25.87
C LEU A 322 -1.21 6.85 -25.01
N ILE A 323 -0.79 5.69 -25.50
CA ILE A 323 -0.01 4.69 -24.78
C ILE A 323 1.37 4.58 -25.41
N PHE A 324 2.42 4.75 -24.60
CA PHE A 324 3.82 4.55 -24.99
C PHE A 324 4.36 3.28 -24.33
N ASP A 325 4.77 2.27 -25.11
CA ASP A 325 5.42 1.06 -24.56
C ASP A 325 6.80 1.37 -23.96
N GLU A 326 7.57 2.18 -24.66
CA GLU A 326 8.87 2.63 -24.20
C GLU A 326 9.11 4.08 -24.62
N TYR A 327 8.75 4.98 -23.72
CA TYR A 327 8.84 6.42 -24.00
C TYR A 327 10.27 6.87 -24.28
N VAL A 328 11.27 6.31 -23.60
CA VAL A 328 12.68 6.69 -23.82
C VAL A 328 13.14 6.28 -25.21
N ALA A 329 12.83 5.05 -25.64
CA ALA A 329 13.20 4.57 -26.96
C ALA A 329 12.55 5.41 -28.06
N PHE A 330 11.29 5.80 -27.90
CA PHE A 330 10.65 6.72 -28.83
C PHE A 330 11.40 8.07 -28.90
N PHE A 331 11.74 8.66 -27.76
CA PHE A 331 12.43 9.95 -27.73
C PHE A 331 13.87 9.91 -28.25
N GLU A 332 14.56 8.78 -28.12
CA GLU A 332 15.90 8.56 -28.68
C GLU A 332 15.89 8.50 -30.23
N MET A 333 14.77 8.13 -30.85
CA MET A 333 14.60 8.15 -32.31
C MET A 333 14.37 9.56 -32.88
N LEU A 334 14.03 10.53 -32.03
CA LEU A 334 13.68 11.90 -32.43
C LEU A 334 14.90 12.80 -32.57
N GLY A 335 14.86 13.71 -33.55
CA GLY A 335 15.81 14.82 -33.63
C GLY A 335 15.48 15.91 -32.59
N THR A 336 16.47 16.73 -32.20
CA THR A 336 16.30 17.74 -31.14
C THR A 336 15.11 18.68 -31.34
N LYS A 337 14.85 19.13 -32.58
CA LYS A 337 13.70 20.00 -32.88
C LYS A 337 12.36 19.27 -32.68
N GLU A 338 12.28 18.02 -33.12
CA GLU A 338 11.10 17.17 -33.00
C GLU A 338 10.80 16.89 -31.53
N SER A 339 11.83 16.51 -30.75
CA SER A 339 11.69 16.24 -29.32
C SER A 339 11.15 17.44 -28.55
N VAL A 340 11.67 18.65 -28.80
CA VAL A 340 11.20 19.87 -28.14
C VAL A 340 9.75 20.19 -28.50
N SER A 341 9.37 20.00 -29.77
CA SER A 341 8.00 20.23 -30.24
C SER A 341 7.01 19.24 -29.60
N LEU A 342 7.32 17.95 -29.65
CA LEU A 342 6.48 16.89 -29.08
C LEU A 342 6.36 17.01 -27.56
N LEU A 343 7.44 17.31 -26.84
CA LEU A 343 7.38 17.58 -25.40
C LEU A 343 6.43 18.72 -25.07
N SER A 344 6.42 19.79 -25.87
CA SER A 344 5.50 20.91 -25.68
C SER A 344 4.03 20.48 -25.84
N GLN A 345 3.73 19.63 -26.81
CA GLN A 345 2.38 19.08 -27.01
C GLN A 345 1.98 18.13 -25.89
N LEU A 346 2.85 17.19 -25.51
CA LEU A 346 2.59 16.26 -24.41
C LEU A 346 2.33 17.02 -23.10
N LYS A 347 3.10 18.07 -22.81
CA LYS A 347 2.85 18.95 -21.65
C LYS A 347 1.45 19.58 -21.69
N LYS A 348 1.00 20.05 -22.85
CA LYS A 348 -0.36 20.59 -22.99
C LYS A 348 -1.45 19.52 -22.83
N ILE A 349 -1.22 18.31 -23.34
CA ILE A 349 -2.10 17.16 -23.13
C ILE A 349 -2.22 16.87 -21.64
N VAL A 350 -1.12 16.85 -20.90
CA VAL A 350 -1.16 16.66 -19.45
C VAL A 350 -1.97 17.73 -18.73
N MET A 351 -1.77 18.99 -19.12
CA MET A 351 -2.40 20.12 -18.45
C MET A 351 -3.89 20.24 -18.73
N LEU A 352 -4.33 19.90 -19.95
CA LEU A 352 -5.71 20.17 -20.42
C LEU A 352 -6.53 18.90 -20.67
N GLY A 353 -5.86 17.76 -20.81
CA GLY A 353 -6.44 16.49 -21.23
C GLY A 353 -7.48 15.94 -20.26
N ARG A 354 -7.34 16.21 -18.95
CA ARG A 354 -8.31 15.80 -17.92
C ARG A 354 -9.75 16.18 -18.28
N GLN A 355 -9.95 17.43 -18.70
CA GLN A 355 -11.29 17.94 -19.00
C GLN A 355 -11.81 17.37 -20.31
N ALA A 356 -10.94 17.25 -21.31
CA ALA A 356 -11.29 16.77 -22.65
C ALA A 356 -11.38 15.23 -22.77
N GLY A 357 -10.94 14.49 -21.75
CA GLY A 357 -10.86 13.03 -21.78
C GLY A 357 -9.71 12.53 -22.64
N TYR A 358 -8.56 13.22 -22.65
CA TYR A 358 -7.35 12.83 -23.36
C TYR A 358 -6.25 12.50 -22.35
N PHE A 359 -5.84 11.24 -22.33
CA PHE A 359 -5.06 10.63 -21.28
C PHE A 359 -3.76 10.03 -21.81
N LEU A 360 -2.74 9.97 -20.95
CA LEU A 360 -1.41 9.46 -21.31
C LEU A 360 -1.09 8.26 -20.42
N ILE A 361 -0.64 7.17 -21.03
CA ILE A 361 -0.06 6.02 -20.33
C ILE A 361 1.37 5.88 -20.84
N VAL A 362 2.34 6.04 -19.96
CA VAL A 362 3.75 6.09 -20.32
C VAL A 362 4.48 4.96 -19.61
N ALA A 363 5.10 4.05 -20.36
CA ALA A 363 5.98 3.03 -19.79
C ALA A 363 7.47 3.39 -19.95
N LEU A 364 8.24 3.08 -18.90
CA LEU A 364 9.68 3.34 -18.77
C LEU A 364 10.43 2.14 -18.17
N ALA A 365 11.71 1.97 -18.53
CA ALA A 365 12.61 1.08 -17.80
C ALA A 365 13.12 1.72 -16.47
N SER A 366 13.22 0.92 -15.40
CA SER A 366 13.63 1.36 -14.04
C SER A 366 15.00 2.05 -13.99
N VAL A 367 15.94 1.65 -14.85
CA VAL A 367 17.29 2.25 -14.95
C VAL A 367 17.21 3.72 -15.43
N GLN A 368 16.18 4.07 -16.20
CA GLN A 368 16.01 5.39 -16.80
C GLN A 368 15.21 6.34 -15.90
N THR A 369 14.56 5.84 -14.84
CA THR A 369 13.71 6.69 -13.99
C THR A 369 14.52 7.61 -13.06
N GLN A 370 15.77 7.27 -12.74
CA GLN A 370 16.67 8.14 -11.97
C GLN A 370 17.13 9.38 -12.77
N SER A 371 17.30 9.28 -14.09
CA SER A 371 17.76 10.38 -14.94
C SER A 371 16.62 11.25 -15.49
N ILE A 372 15.40 10.71 -15.56
CA ILE A 372 14.23 11.36 -16.18
C ILE A 372 13.32 12.07 -15.14
N SER A 373 13.74 12.03 -13.87
CA SER A 373 13.00 12.45 -12.66
C SER A 373 12.43 13.88 -12.62
N ARG A 374 12.76 14.79 -13.55
CA ARG A 374 12.11 16.12 -13.63
C ARG A 374 11.13 16.29 -14.78
N THR A 375 11.43 15.77 -15.96
CA THR A 375 10.61 16.07 -17.15
C THR A 375 9.36 15.18 -17.22
N VAL A 376 9.43 13.91 -16.82
CA VAL A 376 8.28 12.99 -16.86
C VAL A 376 7.46 13.02 -15.56
N SER A 377 8.08 13.38 -14.43
CA SER A 377 7.36 13.66 -13.18
C SER A 377 6.53 14.95 -13.25
N GLU A 378 6.94 15.92 -14.08
CA GLU A 378 6.10 17.07 -14.45
C GLU A 378 4.88 16.68 -15.32
N ILE A 379 4.93 15.53 -15.99
CA ILE A 379 3.95 15.06 -16.99
C ILE A 379 2.93 14.08 -16.37
N THR A 380 3.22 13.42 -15.26
CA THR A 380 2.36 12.35 -14.72
C THR A 380 2.14 12.53 -13.22
N SER A 381 0.89 12.38 -12.76
CA SER A 381 0.49 12.55 -11.36
C SER A 381 0.36 11.22 -10.60
N ILE A 382 0.49 10.08 -11.30
CA ILE A 382 0.57 8.73 -10.71
C ILE A 382 1.83 8.05 -11.21
N SER A 383 2.67 7.61 -10.27
CA SER A 383 3.77 6.69 -10.52
C SER A 383 3.37 5.30 -10.04
N VAL A 384 3.11 4.37 -10.95
CA VAL A 384 2.99 2.95 -10.64
C VAL A 384 4.38 2.34 -10.77
N TRP A 385 4.96 1.97 -9.63
CA TRP A 385 6.26 1.32 -9.56
C TRP A 385 6.09 -0.18 -9.42
N ASP A 386 6.97 -0.91 -10.11
CA ASP A 386 7.37 -2.29 -9.88
C ASP A 386 6.26 -3.27 -9.44
N LEU A 387 5.21 -3.39 -10.25
CA LEU A 387 4.44 -4.63 -10.29
C LEU A 387 5.36 -5.71 -10.86
N GLY A 388 6.12 -6.38 -9.98
CA GLY A 388 6.94 -7.54 -10.33
C GLY A 388 6.07 -8.66 -10.93
N VAL A 389 5.81 -8.55 -12.23
CA VAL A 389 5.20 -9.58 -13.06
C VAL A 389 6.33 -10.50 -13.45
N SER A 390 6.74 -11.35 -12.49
CA SER A 390 7.35 -12.63 -12.86
C SER A 390 6.22 -13.48 -13.43
N ALA A 391 6.21 -13.61 -14.75
CA ALA A 391 5.46 -14.65 -15.42
C ALA A 391 5.88 -16.01 -14.83
N ASN A 392 4.92 -16.81 -14.41
CA ASN A 392 5.07 -18.25 -14.40
C ASN A 392 4.45 -18.78 -15.69
#